data_AF-A0A8I0H763-F1
#
_entry.id   AF-A0A8I0H763-F1
#
_cell.length_a   1.000
_cell.length_b   1.000
_cell.length_c   1.000
_cell.angle_alpha   90.00
_cell.angle_beta   90.00
_cell.angle_gamma   90.00
#
_symmetry.space_group_name_H-M   'P 1'
#
loop_
_entity.id
_entity.type
_entity.pdbx_description
1 polymer ?
#
loop_
_entity_poly.entity_id
_entity_poly.type
_entity_poly.pdbx_seq_one_letter_code
_entity_poly.pdbx_strand_id
1 'polypeptide(L)'
;NSVDLDKARLVVSVGRGIGSKENIALAEQLCKAIGAELACSRPVAENEKWMEHERYVGISNLMLKPELYLAVGISGQIQHMVGANASQTIFA
;
A
#
# COMPACT_ATOMS: atom_id res chain seq x y z
N ASN A 1 -3.15 -12.57 -12.41
CA ASN A 1 -3.41 -12.74 -10.96
C ASN A 1 -4.01 -11.47 -10.43
N SER A 2 -5.33 -11.37 -10.44
CA SER A 2 -6.04 -10.26 -9.78
C SER A 2 -5.83 -10.41 -8.29
N VAL A 3 -5.08 -9.48 -7.69
CA VAL A 3 -4.86 -9.48 -6.24
C VAL A 3 -6.06 -8.81 -5.61
N ASP A 4 -6.85 -9.59 -4.89
CA ASP A 4 -7.98 -9.10 -4.08
C ASP A 4 -7.47 -8.38 -2.82
N LEU A 5 -6.96 -7.15 -2.99
CA LEU A 5 -6.51 -6.31 -1.88
C LEU A 5 -7.63 -6.04 -0.86
N ASP A 6 -8.89 -6.01 -1.30
CA ASP A 6 -10.06 -5.77 -0.45
C ASP A 6 -10.27 -6.87 0.61
N LYS A 7 -9.85 -8.11 0.31
CA LYS A 7 -9.95 -9.26 1.23
C LYS A 7 -8.68 -9.50 2.04
N ALA A 8 -7.64 -8.70 1.83
CA ALA A 8 -6.36 -8.88 2.49
C ALA A 8 -6.48 -8.54 3.99
N ARG A 9 -6.04 -9.47 4.84
CA ARG A 9 -5.98 -9.24 6.30
C ARG A 9 -4.84 -8.31 6.69
N LEU A 10 -3.71 -8.41 5.99
CA LEU A 10 -2.51 -7.61 6.24
C LEU A 10 -2.14 -6.82 4.97
N VAL A 11 -2.18 -5.51 5.14
CA VAL A 11 -1.77 -4.40 4.28
C VAL A 11 -0.28 -4.05 4.30
N VAL A 12 0.54 -4.19 3.25
CA VAL A 12 1.79 -3.40 3.17
C VAL A 12 1.68 -2.43 2.02
N SER A 13 1.73 -1.14 2.32
CA SER A 13 1.57 -0.06 1.35
C SER A 13 2.86 0.74 1.22
N VAL A 14 3.36 0.85 0.01
CA VAL A 14 4.60 1.60 -0.27
C VAL A 14 4.32 3.00 -0.79
N GLY A 15 5.07 3.96 -0.25
CA GLY A 15 5.05 5.35 -0.66
C GLY A 15 6.29 5.76 -1.44
N ARG A 16 6.28 6.98 -1.96
CA ARG A 16 7.44 7.56 -2.66
C ARG A 16 8.71 7.57 -1.78
N GLY A 17 8.57 7.58 -0.45
CA GLY A 17 9.69 7.52 0.49
C GLY A 17 10.50 6.22 0.42
N ILE A 18 10.05 5.19 -0.31
CA ILE A 18 10.84 3.98 -0.57
C ILE A 18 12.07 4.23 -1.47
N GLY A 19 12.12 5.40 -2.13
CA GLY A 19 13.30 5.89 -2.83
C GLY A 19 13.42 5.43 -4.29
N SER A 20 13.38 4.12 -4.55
CA SER A 20 13.50 3.57 -5.91
C SER A 20 12.60 2.37 -6.15
N LYS A 21 12.41 2.03 -7.43
CA LYS A 21 11.64 0.84 -7.84
C LYS A 21 12.29 -0.46 -7.38
N GLU A 22 13.63 -0.54 -7.27
CA GLU A 22 14.28 -1.77 -6.80
C GLU A 22 13.90 -2.10 -5.35
N ASN A 23 13.68 -1.08 -4.52
CA ASN A 23 13.32 -1.27 -3.12
C ASN A 23 11.89 -1.83 -2.94
N ILE A 24 11.05 -1.81 -3.97
CA ILE A 24 9.74 -2.48 -3.94
C ILE A 24 9.92 -3.99 -3.79
N ALA A 25 10.99 -4.57 -4.34
CA ALA A 25 11.28 -5.99 -4.17
C ALA A 25 11.50 -6.36 -2.69
N LEU A 26 12.05 -5.43 -1.88
CA LEU A 26 12.18 -5.61 -0.44
C LEU A 26 10.80 -5.65 0.24
N ALA A 27 9.90 -4.74 -0.15
CA ALA A 27 8.52 -4.74 0.35
C ALA A 27 7.77 -6.02 -0.06
N GLU A 28 7.97 -6.53 -1.27
CA GLU A 28 7.42 -7.81 -1.71
C GLU A 28 7.96 -9.00 -0.88
N GLN A 29 9.25 -8.99 -0.54
CA GLN A 29 9.84 -10.02 0.32
C GLN A 29 9.24 -9.97 1.73
N LEU A 30 9.04 -8.75 2.27
CA LEU A 30 8.37 -8.57 3.55
C LEU A 30 6.93 -9.10 3.50
N CYS A 31 6.16 -8.75 2.45
CA CYS A 31 4.82 -9.27 2.21
C CYS A 31 4.78 -10.80 2.23
N LYS A 32 5.71 -11.45 1.52
CA LYS A 32 5.82 -12.92 1.51
C LYS A 32 6.14 -13.51 2.88
N ALA A 33 6.97 -12.83 3.67
CA ALA A 33 7.35 -13.30 5.01
C ALA A 33 6.19 -13.23 6.01
N ILE A 34 5.35 -12.18 5.94
CA ILE A 34 4.24 -11.97 6.88
C ILE A 34 2.87 -12.40 6.34
N GLY A 35 2.79 -12.83 5.08
CA GLY A 35 1.52 -13.17 4.42
C GLY A 35 0.63 -11.95 4.16
N ALA A 36 1.24 -10.80 3.85
CA ALA A 36 0.53 -9.57 3.51
C ALA A 36 0.45 -9.35 2.00
N GLU A 37 -0.50 -8.51 1.59
CA GLU A 37 -0.62 -8.05 0.21
C GLU A 37 0.05 -6.69 0.02
N LEU A 38 0.63 -6.51 -1.17
CA LEU A 38 1.33 -5.28 -1.52
C LEU A 38 0.40 -4.27 -2.20
N ALA A 39 0.32 -3.09 -1.60
CA ALA A 39 -0.39 -1.91 -2.07
C ALA A 39 0.58 -0.72 -2.25
N CYS A 40 0.08 0.40 -2.78
CA CYS A 40 0.89 1.61 -2.94
C CYS A 40 0.10 2.90 -2.77
N SER A 41 0.82 4.01 -2.58
CA SER A 41 0.25 5.37 -2.59
C SER A 41 0.16 5.94 -4.01
N ARG A 42 -0.70 6.95 -4.20
CA ARG A 42 -0.89 7.64 -5.49
C ARG A 42 0.40 7.99 -6.24
N PRO A 43 1.42 8.66 -5.65
CA PRO A 43 2.62 9.02 -6.40
C PRO A 43 3.39 7.80 -6.93
N VAL A 44 3.34 6.64 -6.26
CA VAL A 44 4.04 5.43 -6.70
C VAL A 44 3.37 4.83 -7.96
N ALA A 45 2.04 4.87 -8.03
CA ALA A 45 1.28 4.36 -9.17
C ALA A 45 1.21 5.35 -10.34
N GLU A 46 0.95 6.63 -10.07
CA GLU A 46 0.65 7.61 -11.13
C GLU A 46 1.90 8.39 -11.61
N ASN A 47 2.70 8.91 -10.68
CA ASN A 47 3.84 9.76 -11.03
C ASN A 47 5.04 8.90 -11.44
N GLU A 48 5.39 7.96 -10.58
CA GLU A 48 6.58 7.12 -10.75
C GLU A 48 6.31 5.88 -11.59
N LYS A 49 5.05 5.43 -11.67
CA LYS A 49 4.61 4.24 -12.41
C LYS A 49 5.38 2.98 -12.04
N TRP A 50 5.72 2.85 -10.77
CA TRP A 50 6.44 1.68 -10.27
C TRP A 50 5.53 0.48 -10.03
N MET A 51 4.25 0.74 -9.76
CA MET A 51 3.21 -0.26 -9.52
C MET A 51 1.93 0.07 -10.28
N GLU A 52 1.11 -0.95 -10.51
CA GLU A 52 -0.17 -0.83 -11.19
C GLU A 52 -1.15 0.07 -10.43
N HIS A 53 -1.96 0.82 -11.19
CA HIS A 53 -2.99 1.69 -10.63
C HIS A 53 -4.04 0.91 -9.81
N GLU A 54 -4.27 -0.36 -10.14
CA GLU A 54 -5.19 -1.22 -9.38
C GLU A 54 -4.73 -1.46 -7.92
N ARG A 55 -3.46 -1.16 -7.57
CA ARG A 55 -2.93 -1.33 -6.20
C ARG A 55 -2.88 -0.03 -5.40
N TYR A 56 -3.34 1.08 -5.97
CA TYR A 56 -3.30 2.39 -5.34
C TYR A 56 -4.38 2.53 -4.26
N VAL A 57 -3.97 2.84 -3.03
CA VAL A 57 -4.86 3.11 -1.89
C VAL A 57 -5.08 4.60 -1.71
N GLY A 58 -6.34 5.01 -1.63
CA GLY A 58 -6.73 6.40 -1.39
C GLY A 58 -8.20 6.66 -1.74
N ILE A 59 -8.65 7.88 -1.47
CA ILE A 59 -10.04 8.32 -1.65
C ILE A 59 -10.59 8.09 -3.07
N SER A 60 -9.72 8.05 -4.07
CA SER A 60 -10.12 7.93 -5.48
C SER A 60 -10.11 6.50 -6.01
N ASN A 61 -9.56 5.54 -5.28
CA ASN A 61 -9.35 4.18 -5.79
C ASN A 61 -9.68 3.13 -4.72
N LEU A 62 -8.68 2.44 -4.16
CA LEU A 62 -8.93 1.42 -3.15
C LEU A 62 -9.13 2.02 -1.76
N MET A 63 -10.22 1.60 -1.12
CA MET A 63 -10.47 1.77 0.31
C MET A 63 -10.37 0.41 0.99
N LEU A 64 -9.35 0.21 1.81
CA LEU A 64 -9.06 -1.08 2.43
C LEU A 64 -9.47 -1.07 3.90
N LYS A 65 -9.83 -2.25 4.41
CA LYS A 65 -10.18 -2.48 5.83
C LYS A 65 -9.41 -3.66 6.45
N PRO A 66 -8.08 -3.70 6.35
CA PRO A 66 -7.29 -4.80 6.90
C PRO A 66 -7.21 -4.74 8.44
N GLU A 67 -6.80 -5.85 9.04
CA GLU A 67 -6.46 -5.92 10.46
C GLU A 67 -5.18 -5.12 10.74
N LEU A 68 -4.22 -5.18 9.82
CA LEU A 68 -2.95 -4.46 9.90
C LEU A 68 -2.69 -3.69 8.60
N TYR A 69 -2.29 -2.43 8.71
CA TYR A 69 -1.81 -1.63 7.58
C TYR A 69 -0.43 -1.06 7.89
N LEU A 70 0.58 -1.51 7.14
CA LEU A 70 1.95 -1.03 7.24
C LEU A 70 2.21 -0.02 6.13
N ALA A 71 2.43 1.23 6.51
CA ALA A 71 2.69 2.34 5.62
C ALA A 71 4.19 2.61 5.51
N VAL A 72 4.84 2.11 4.46
CA VAL A 72 6.30 2.26 4.28
C VAL A 72 6.61 3.47 3.41
N GLY A 73 7.16 4.53 4.00
CA GLY A 73 7.58 5.73 3.27
C GLY A 73 6.41 6.55 2.70
N ILE A 74 5.26 6.52 3.37
CA ILE A 74 4.04 7.27 3.02
C ILE A 74 3.92 8.49 3.93
N SER A 75 3.67 9.66 3.35
CA SER A 75 3.64 10.93 4.09
C SER A 75 2.36 11.18 4.91
N GLY A 76 1.43 10.22 4.98
CA GLY A 76 0.17 10.36 5.72
C GLY A 76 -0.81 11.41 5.17
N GLN A 77 -0.74 11.75 3.89
CA GLN A 77 -1.68 12.71 3.28
C GLN A 77 -3.13 12.24 3.41
N ILE A 78 -4.05 13.18 3.66
CA ILE A 78 -5.47 12.88 3.91
C ILE A 78 -6.08 12.02 2.79
N GLN A 79 -5.75 12.31 1.52
CA GLN A 79 -6.28 11.56 0.38
C GLN A 79 -5.87 10.07 0.41
N HIS A 80 -4.68 9.77 0.92
CA HIS A 80 -4.22 8.40 1.14
C HIS A 80 -4.89 7.79 2.37
N MET A 81 -4.89 8.53 3.49
CA MET A 81 -5.41 8.05 4.76
C MET A 81 -6.90 7.72 4.70
N VAL A 82 -7.71 8.43 3.92
CA VAL A 82 -9.13 8.05 3.71
C VAL A 82 -9.28 6.61 3.22
N GLY A 83 -8.35 6.11 2.41
CA GLY A 83 -8.34 4.72 1.93
C GLY A 83 -7.78 3.70 2.93
N ALA A 84 -7.06 4.14 3.96
CA ALA A 84 -6.39 3.26 4.93
C ALA A 84 -6.94 3.38 6.37
N ASN A 85 -7.71 4.42 6.68
CA ASN A 85 -8.15 4.76 8.04
C ASN A 85 -9.15 3.77 8.63
N ALA A 86 -9.77 2.93 7.80
CA ALA A 86 -10.65 1.86 8.26
C ALA A 86 -9.89 0.59 8.69
N SER A 87 -8.55 0.61 8.66
CA SER A 87 -7.72 -0.46 9.19
C SER A 87 -7.79 -0.52 10.72
N GLN A 88 -7.75 -1.71 11.30
CA GLN A 88 -7.78 -1.84 12.76
C GLN A 88 -6.51 -1.31 13.43
N THR A 89 -5.35 -1.58 12.82
CA THR A 89 -4.05 -1.11 13.31
C THR A 89 -3.22 -0.58 12.15
N ILE A 90 -2.58 0.57 12.34
CA ILE A 90 -1.71 1.20 11.34
C ILE A 90 -0.30 1.36 11.94
N PHE A 91 0.71 0.89 11.22
CA PHE A 91 2.13 1.15 11.49
C PHE A 91 2.71 2.01 10.36
N ALA A 92 3.59 2.94 10.69
CA ALA A 92 4.23 3.85 9.73
C ALA A 92 5.70 4.06 10.08
#